data_AF-A0A2S6ZGJ7-F1
#
_entry.id   AF-A0A2S6ZGJ7-F1
#
_cell.length_a   1.000
_cell.length_b   1.000
_cell.length_c   1.000
_cell.angle_alpha   90.00
_cell.angle_beta   90.00
_cell.angle_gamma   90.00
#
_symmetry.space_group_name_H-M   'P 1'
#
loop_
_entity.id
_entity.type
_entity.pdbx_description
1 polymer ?
#
loop_
_entity_poly.entity_id
_entity_poly.type
_entity_poly.pdbx_seq_one_letter_code
_entity_poly.pdbx_strand_id
1 'polypeptide(L)'
;MAPITEVEWQALEDGLDTSAILCAVDALDRLRTALANSSEGGLSAMRDELLQLHRSAQAVRKSGTSVEIHELFDLTNDIELQIGEWLKTLNSIQATLSAITAIYPESLAYED
;
A
#
# COMPACT_ATOMS: atom_id res chain seq x y z
N MET A 1 22.63 5.53 30.00
CA MET A 1 21.19 5.40 29.73
C MET A 1 20.44 6.34 30.65
N ALA A 2 19.87 7.40 30.10
CA ALA A 2 18.95 8.24 30.85
C ALA A 2 17.66 7.44 31.07
N PRO A 3 17.10 7.39 32.29
CA PRO A 3 15.83 6.69 32.50
C PRO A 3 14.70 7.42 31.77
N ILE A 4 13.83 6.66 31.11
CA ILE A 4 12.56 7.16 30.55
C ILE A 4 11.78 7.86 31.67
N THR A 5 11.26 9.04 31.39
CA THR A 5 10.50 9.84 32.36
C THR A 5 9.09 9.30 32.54
N GLU A 6 8.45 9.61 33.67
CA GLU A 6 7.05 9.23 33.94
C GLU A 6 6.08 9.74 32.86
N VAL A 7 6.33 10.94 32.33
CA VAL A 7 5.51 11.55 31.27
C VAL A 7 5.63 10.77 29.96
N GLU A 8 6.83 10.30 29.62
CA GLU A 8 7.06 9.46 28.44
C GLU A 8 6.45 8.06 28.62
N TRP A 9 6.48 7.50 29.84
CA TRP A 9 5.78 6.25 30.15
C TRP A 9 4.28 6.37 29.96
N GLN A 10 3.67 7.44 30.47
CA GLN A 10 2.24 7.70 30.27
C GLN A 10 1.90 7.86 28.79
N ALA A 11 2.73 8.57 28.02
CA ALA A 11 2.54 8.72 26.58
C ALA A 11 2.63 7.39 25.81
N LEU A 12 3.50 6.47 26.25
CA LEU A 12 3.58 5.12 25.70
C LEU A 12 2.32 4.30 26.03
N GLU A 13 1.84 4.35 27.27
CA GLU A 13 0.62 3.62 27.65
C GLU A 13 -0.61 4.12 26.90
N ASP A 14 -0.76 5.45 26.77
CA ASP A 14 -1.90 6.05 26.10
C ASP A 14 -1.83 5.94 24.56
N GLY A 15 -0.61 5.96 24.00
CA GLY A 15 -0.37 6.01 22.56
C GLY A 15 -0.18 4.65 21.89
N LEU A 16 0.19 3.60 22.64
CA LEU A 16 0.52 2.30 22.06
C LEU A 16 -0.73 1.42 21.87
N ASP A 17 -1.45 1.66 20.79
CA ASP A 17 -2.60 0.83 20.40
C ASP A 17 -2.14 -0.51 19.80
N THR A 18 -2.02 -1.52 20.66
CA THR A 18 -1.69 -2.90 20.26
C THR A 18 -2.74 -3.56 19.38
N SER A 19 -4.01 -3.12 19.46
CA SER A 19 -5.08 -3.65 18.61
C SER A 19 -4.94 -3.11 17.18
N ALA A 20 -4.56 -1.84 17.03
CA ALA A 20 -4.26 -1.26 15.72
C ALA A 20 -3.09 -1.98 15.02
N ILE A 21 -2.10 -2.47 15.77
CA ILE A 21 -1.00 -3.29 15.21
C ILE A 21 -1.55 -4.60 14.62
N LEU A 22 -2.42 -5.30 15.35
CA LEU A 22 -3.04 -6.53 14.84
C LEU A 22 -3.92 -6.26 13.61
N CYS A 23 -4.68 -5.16 13.61
CA CYS A 23 -5.42 -4.73 12.42
C CYS A 23 -4.51 -4.46 11.21
N ALA A 24 -3.32 -3.91 11.42
CA ALA A 24 -2.34 -3.70 10.36
C ALA A 24 -1.78 -5.03 9.82
N VAL A 25 -1.60 -6.04 10.68
CA VAL A 25 -1.24 -7.42 10.25
C VAL A 25 -2.36 -8.02 9.40
N ASP A 26 -3.62 -7.91 9.83
CA ASP A 26 -4.77 -8.39 9.07
C ASP A 26 -4.88 -7.71 7.70
N ALA A 27 -4.62 -6.40 7.65
CA ALA A 27 -4.57 -5.64 6.40
C ALA A 27 -3.46 -6.14 5.46
N LEU A 28 -2.27 -6.42 6.00
CA LEU A 28 -1.15 -6.99 5.25
C LEU A 28 -1.49 -8.38 4.70
N ASP A 29 -2.14 -9.23 5.49
CA ASP A 29 -2.52 -10.57 5.05
C ASP A 29 -3.59 -10.55 3.95
N ARG A 30 -4.55 -9.63 4.03
CA ARG A 30 -5.51 -9.37 2.95
C ARG A 30 -4.80 -8.90 1.68
N LEU A 31 -3.87 -7.94 1.81
CA LEU A 31 -3.08 -7.47 0.68
C LEU A 31 -2.27 -8.60 0.06
N ARG A 32 -1.58 -9.41 0.87
CA ARG A 32 -0.79 -10.57 0.40
C ARG A 32 -1.67 -11.55 -0.38
N THR A 33 -2.88 -11.82 0.12
CA THR A 33 -3.85 -12.67 -0.57
C THR A 33 -4.28 -12.07 -1.90
N ALA A 34 -4.67 -10.79 -1.91
CA ALA A 34 -5.07 -10.08 -3.13
C ALA A 34 -3.95 -10.09 -4.19
N LEU A 35 -2.71 -9.83 -3.77
CA LEU A 35 -1.54 -9.84 -4.66
C LEU A 35 -1.23 -11.24 -5.20
N ALA A 36 -1.54 -12.31 -4.47
CA ALA A 36 -1.31 -13.69 -4.89
C ALA A 36 -2.42 -14.25 -5.81
N ASN A 37 -3.63 -13.67 -5.76
CA ASN A 37 -4.80 -14.17 -6.49
C ASN A 37 -4.73 -13.86 -7.99
N SER A 38 -4.11 -14.73 -8.79
CA SER A 38 -4.01 -14.55 -10.24
C SER A 38 -5.35 -14.52 -10.99
N SER A 39 -6.43 -15.05 -10.41
CA SER A 39 -7.78 -15.02 -11.01
C SER A 39 -8.55 -13.72 -10.76
N GLU A 40 -8.10 -12.88 -9.80
CA GLU A 40 -8.80 -11.66 -9.36
C GLU A 40 -7.92 -10.41 -9.52
N GLY A 41 -6.94 -10.42 -10.43
CA GLY A 41 -6.07 -9.26 -10.61
C GLY A 41 -4.87 -9.21 -9.64
N GLY A 42 -4.36 -10.35 -9.17
CA GLY A 42 -3.10 -10.38 -8.42
C GLY A 42 -1.89 -9.87 -9.23
N LEU A 43 -0.71 -9.79 -8.62
CA LEU A 43 0.50 -9.24 -9.24
C LEU A 43 0.87 -9.89 -10.58
N SER A 44 0.66 -11.20 -10.71
CA SER A 44 0.91 -11.90 -11.97
C SER A 44 -0.05 -11.44 -13.07
N ALA A 45 -1.34 -11.28 -12.75
CA ALA A 45 -2.33 -10.79 -13.70
C ALA A 45 -2.04 -9.33 -14.07
N MET A 46 -1.73 -8.48 -13.10
CA MET A 46 -1.37 -7.09 -13.35
C MET A 46 -0.11 -6.94 -14.22
N ARG A 47 0.89 -7.81 -14.03
CA ARG A 47 2.06 -7.85 -14.92
C ARG A 47 1.64 -8.12 -16.37
N ASP A 48 0.75 -9.09 -16.57
CA ASP A 48 0.29 -9.46 -17.90
C ASP A 48 -0.62 -8.37 -18.52
N GLU A 49 -1.45 -7.71 -17.71
CA GLU A 49 -2.26 -6.54 -18.07
C GLU A 49 -1.39 -5.35 -18.48
N LEU A 50 -0.32 -5.04 -17.75
CA LEU A 50 0.64 -3.98 -18.11
C LEU A 50 1.38 -4.30 -19.42
N LEU A 51 1.74 -5.57 -19.64
CA LEU A 51 2.30 -6.01 -20.92
C LEU A 51 1.28 -5.91 -22.06
N GLN A 52 0.01 -6.20 -21.79
CA GLN A 52 -1.07 -6.00 -22.75
C GLN A 52 -1.28 -4.52 -23.05
N LEU A 53 -1.33 -3.66 -22.03
CA LEU A 53 -1.43 -2.21 -22.18
C LEU A 53 -0.29 -1.67 -23.05
N HIS A 54 0.93 -2.15 -22.84
CA HIS A 54 2.07 -1.80 -23.68
C HIS A 54 1.86 -2.21 -25.15
N ARG A 55 1.39 -3.44 -25.41
CA ARG A 55 1.09 -3.91 -26.78
C ARG A 55 -0.02 -3.09 -27.43
N SER A 56 -1.09 -2.80 -26.69
CA SER A 56 -2.20 -1.94 -27.16
C SER A 56 -1.68 -0.54 -27.50
N ALA A 57 -0.83 0.05 -26.65
CA ALA A 57 -0.24 1.36 -26.90
C ALA A 57 0.63 1.38 -28.17
N GLN A 58 1.38 0.30 -28.44
CA GLN A 58 2.13 0.19 -29.70
C GLN A 58 1.22 0.09 -30.92
N ALA A 59 0.12 -0.66 -30.84
CA ALA A 59 -0.85 -0.79 -31.93
C ALA A 59 -1.53 0.54 -32.22
N VAL A 60 -2.03 1.22 -31.17
CA VAL A 60 -2.67 2.53 -31.26
C VAL A 60 -1.74 3.56 -31.91
N ARG A 61 -0.46 3.59 -31.53
CA ARG A 61 0.53 4.52 -32.10
C ARG A 61 0.79 4.33 -33.60
N LYS A 62 0.61 3.12 -34.14
CA LYS A 62 0.91 2.83 -35.55
C LYS A 62 -0.27 3.20 -36.45
N SER A 63 -1.48 2.80 -36.07
CA SER A 63 -2.68 2.98 -36.88
C SER A 63 -3.95 2.67 -36.07
N GLY A 64 -4.00 3.12 -34.82
CA GLY A 64 -5.11 2.82 -33.92
C GLY A 64 -6.47 3.33 -34.42
N THR A 65 -7.48 2.51 -34.25
CA THR A 65 -8.90 2.87 -34.40
C THR A 65 -9.44 3.48 -33.12
N SER A 66 -10.60 4.15 -33.21
CA SER A 66 -11.28 4.72 -32.03
C SER A 66 -11.63 3.66 -30.98
N VAL A 67 -11.90 2.42 -31.40
CA VAL A 67 -12.21 1.29 -30.51
C VAL A 67 -10.96 0.87 -29.75
N GLU A 68 -9.84 0.66 -30.44
CA GLU A 68 -8.56 0.29 -29.79
C GLU A 68 -8.06 1.37 -28.83
N ILE A 69 -8.35 2.65 -29.12
CA ILE A 69 -8.07 3.75 -28.19
C ILE A 69 -8.93 3.63 -26.93
N HIS A 70 -10.23 3.37 -27.05
CA HIS A 70 -11.10 3.18 -25.87
C HIS A 70 -10.64 1.99 -25.03
N GLU A 71 -10.41 0.83 -25.65
CA GLU A 71 -9.95 -0.38 -24.96
C GLU A 71 -8.62 -0.15 -24.21
N LEU A 72 -7.72 0.66 -24.77
CA LEU A 72 -6.48 1.04 -24.10
C LEU A 72 -6.73 1.84 -22.81
N PHE A 73 -7.62 2.82 -22.86
CA PHE A 73 -7.93 3.66 -21.71
C PHE A 73 -8.77 2.91 -20.66
N ASP A 74 -9.68 2.03 -21.08
CA ASP A 74 -10.44 1.17 -20.18
C ASP A 74 -9.48 0.26 -19.38
N LEU A 75 -8.57 -0.44 -20.08
CA LEU A 75 -7.55 -1.26 -19.42
C LEU A 75 -6.64 -0.44 -18.48
N THR A 76 -6.32 0.80 -18.85
CA THR A 76 -5.53 1.70 -17.98
C THR A 76 -6.29 2.01 -16.69
N ASN A 77 -7.57 2.36 -16.78
CA ASN A 77 -8.40 2.68 -15.63
C ASN A 77 -8.56 1.46 -14.70
N ASP A 78 -8.74 0.27 -15.25
CA ASP A 78 -8.87 -0.97 -14.47
C ASP A 78 -7.59 -1.24 -13.66
N ILE A 79 -6.42 -1.13 -14.30
CA ILE A 79 -5.12 -1.29 -13.62
C ILE A 79 -4.93 -0.21 -12.54
N GLU A 80 -5.29 1.05 -12.83
CA GLU A 80 -5.17 2.15 -11.87
C GLU A 80 -6.05 1.93 -10.64
N LEU A 81 -7.31 1.50 -10.84
CA LEU A 81 -8.24 1.19 -9.76
C LEU A 81 -7.67 0.11 -8.84
N GLN A 82 -7.13 -0.96 -9.42
CA GLN A 82 -6.55 -2.08 -8.68
C GLN A 82 -5.33 -1.67 -7.85
N ILE A 83 -4.41 -0.90 -8.44
CA ILE A 83 -3.26 -0.33 -7.70
C ILE A 83 -3.76 0.59 -6.59
N GLY A 84 -4.80 1.38 -6.84
CA GLY A 84 -5.41 2.29 -5.86
C GLY A 84 -5.87 1.56 -4.60
N GLU A 85 -6.51 0.40 -4.72
CA GLU A 85 -6.93 -0.42 -3.57
C GLU A 85 -5.74 -0.96 -2.76
N TRP A 86 -4.66 -1.36 -3.43
CA TRP A 86 -3.44 -1.79 -2.74
C TRP A 86 -2.77 -0.64 -1.99
N LEU A 87 -2.70 0.54 -2.61
CA LEU A 87 -2.15 1.74 -1.99
C LEU A 87 -2.96 2.16 -0.77
N LYS A 88 -4.29 2.11 -0.82
CA LYS A 88 -5.14 2.38 0.36
C LYS A 88 -4.78 1.47 1.53
N THR A 89 -4.58 0.17 1.27
CA THR A 89 -4.22 -0.81 2.30
C THR A 89 -2.83 -0.51 2.87
N LEU A 90 -1.84 -0.25 2.01
CA LEU A 90 -0.48 0.11 2.43
C LEU A 90 -0.44 1.41 3.24
N ASN A 91 -1.21 2.42 2.84
CA ASN A 91 -1.31 3.69 3.57
C ASN A 91 -1.92 3.49 4.97
N SER A 92 -2.90 2.60 5.12
CA SER A 92 -3.47 2.27 6.43
C SER A 92 -2.42 1.63 7.35
N ILE A 93 -1.62 0.70 6.82
CA ILE A 93 -0.53 0.06 7.58
C ILE A 93 0.52 1.12 7.98
N GLN A 94 0.92 1.96 7.02
CA GLN A 94 1.87 3.04 7.26
C GLN A 94 1.37 3.99 8.35
N ALA A 95 0.09 4.38 8.33
CA ALA A 95 -0.49 5.26 9.34
C ALA A 95 -0.37 4.68 10.76
N THR A 96 -0.65 3.39 10.93
CA THR A 96 -0.45 2.69 12.21
C THR A 96 1.02 2.75 12.65
N LEU A 97 1.95 2.44 11.75
CA LEU A 97 3.40 2.47 12.06
C LEU A 97 3.88 3.89 12.38
N SER A 98 3.39 4.90 11.68
CA SER A 98 3.70 6.31 11.93
C SER A 98 3.18 6.75 13.30
N ALA A 99 1.98 6.34 13.71
CA ALA A 99 1.46 6.63 15.04
C ALA A 99 2.35 6.06 16.15
N ILE A 100 2.83 4.83 15.99
CA ILE A 100 3.73 4.17 16.95
C ILE A 100 5.11 4.85 16.96
N THR A 101 5.62 5.24 15.79
CA THR A 101 6.91 5.92 15.70
C THR A 101 6.85 7.33 16.30
N ALA A 102 5.70 8.01 16.22
CA ALA A 102 5.51 9.35 16.76
C ALA A 102 5.56 9.43 18.28
N ILE A 103 5.39 8.31 18.99
CA ILE A 103 5.44 8.23 20.46
C ILE A 103 6.81 7.77 20.99
N TYR A 104 7.86 7.77 20.15
CA TYR A 104 9.20 7.42 20.58
C TYR A 104 9.71 8.37 21.69
N PRO A 105 10.19 7.85 22.85
CA PRO A 105 10.67 8.70 23.93
C PRO A 105 11.90 9.54 23.55
N GLU A 106 11.82 10.85 23.72
CA GLU A 106 12.90 11.79 23.39
C GLU A 106 14.14 11.58 24.28
N SER A 107 13.96 11.12 25.52
CA SER A 107 15.05 10.74 26.43
C SER A 107 15.98 9.66 25.86
N LEU A 108 15.50 8.89 24.88
CA LEU A 108 16.25 7.87 24.15
C LEU A 108 16.78 8.36 22.78
N ALA A 109 16.47 9.59 22.36
CA ALA A 109 16.80 10.09 21.02
C ALA A 109 18.23 10.66 20.90
N TYR A 110 18.89 10.93 22.02
CA TYR A 110 20.24 11.53 22.07
C TYR A 110 21.32 10.55 22.53
N GLU A 111 21.07 9.24 22.45
CA GLU A 111 22.08 8.20 22.70
C GLU A 111 22.90 7.90 21.43
N ASP A 112 23.76 8.85 21.03
CA ASP A 112 24.90 8.64 20.13
C ASP A 112 26.20 9.02 20.87
#